data_AF-A0A928FQ00-F1
#
_entry.id   AF-A0A928FQ00-F1
#
_cell.length_a   1.000
_cell.length_b   1.000
_cell.length_c   1.000
_cell.angle_alpha   90.00
_cell.angle_beta   90.00
_cell.angle_gamma   90.00
#
_symmetry.space_group_name_H-M   'P 1'
#
loop_
_entity.id
_entity.type
_entity.pdbx_description
1 polymer ?
#
loop_
_entity_poly.entity_id
_entity_poly.type
_entity_poly.pdbx_seq_one_letter_code
_entity_poly.pdbx_strand_id
1 'polypeptide(L)'
;MEKQVYLFELDSVRNSAREKELGKKKLFEEIFLNNNQVILTFNQLTDSKAFLGILENEDDFYNIIELFKCGAIKISLYKGYRTASQYIIQAIERCLKAPYTADKKEQGTERSGFVFSAWPIDKSDKELLGMIHSAFCYRDFGILEECLKQKRESCFTDEQISDMNDLDKVIKYMKLIDALDTHDINYIAPRPDTDKIKTFSEYLGDIFEYYLTEKARLGNISEIPVDKDTRQRFNSILEFLKNDLWESFETDTAQSRASIKQIDKRSKWYEKIDESDLSGKDKLMAKAVLDMCSNYTTEGSINGLVPHIDTDNTEEFFKDFEKLFIEYLSSHIEESSYTPENARLDWAVAARFAEEEKIRLPRIMAAPIDLFCERFQKRIKKHIRKNLIYRTISILLYSVLWVVVSFAIDLTENFISDKLDIIIEISGWAWAIEFIISPLIMLVIFGLISSWISEKCKLHDILESVVEVRTAISDARYYKKYKKRSEDSQKRK
;
A
#
# COMPACT_ATOMS: atom_id res chain seq x y z
N MET A 1 8.30 -14.18 -8.27
CA MET A 1 8.15 -13.21 -7.18
C MET A 1 9.51 -13.08 -6.57
N GLU A 2 10.25 -12.01 -6.79
CA GLU A 2 11.70 -12.13 -6.58
C GLU A 2 12.39 -11.01 -5.82
N LYS A 3 11.75 -9.87 -5.48
CA LYS A 3 12.35 -8.90 -4.56
C LYS A 3 11.38 -8.47 -3.48
N GLN A 4 11.86 -8.49 -2.24
CA GLN A 4 11.28 -7.78 -1.11
C GLN A 4 11.89 -6.38 -1.13
N VAL A 5 11.07 -5.33 -1.24
CA VAL A 5 11.52 -3.95 -1.37
C VAL A 5 10.92 -3.07 -0.29
N TYR A 6 11.67 -2.07 0.15
CA TYR A 6 11.24 -1.05 1.10
C TYR A 6 11.09 0.27 0.35
N LEU A 7 10.14 1.14 0.71
CA LEU A 7 9.87 2.37 -0.05
C LEU A 7 10.16 3.59 0.79
N PHE A 8 11.11 4.43 0.37
CA PHE A 8 11.46 5.67 1.08
C PHE A 8 10.33 6.71 0.93
N GLU A 9 9.54 6.62 -0.14
CA GLU A 9 8.41 7.50 -0.42
C GLU A 9 7.22 7.30 0.52
N LEU A 10 7.20 6.20 1.28
CA LEU A 10 6.20 5.93 2.31
C LEU A 10 6.65 6.35 3.73
N ASP A 11 7.82 6.96 3.90
CA ASP A 11 8.28 7.47 5.21
C ASP A 11 7.26 8.45 5.82
N SER A 12 7.10 8.43 7.15
CA SER A 12 6.07 9.21 7.86
C SER A 12 6.29 10.72 7.81
N VAL A 13 7.48 11.17 7.45
CA VAL A 13 7.81 12.59 7.28
C VAL A 13 7.37 13.14 5.91
N ARG A 14 7.05 12.26 4.94
CA ARG A 14 6.62 12.59 3.57
C ARG A 14 5.15 13.00 3.56
N ASN A 15 4.89 14.27 3.84
CA ASN A 15 3.56 14.76 4.24
C ASN A 15 2.91 15.72 3.26
N SER A 16 3.60 16.19 2.22
CA SER A 16 3.01 17.06 1.19
C SER A 16 1.97 16.29 0.35
N ALA A 17 1.08 17.01 -0.34
CA ALA A 17 0.09 16.39 -1.22
C ALA A 17 0.76 15.57 -2.34
N ARG A 18 1.81 16.15 -2.95
CA ARG A 18 2.58 15.51 -4.00
C ARG A 18 3.34 14.28 -3.52
N GLU A 19 3.96 14.34 -2.34
CA GLU A 19 4.65 13.17 -1.79
C GLU A 19 3.68 12.05 -1.45
N LYS A 20 2.50 12.36 -0.91
CA LYS A 20 1.47 11.33 -0.68
C LYS A 20 1.09 10.63 -1.99
N GLU A 21 0.87 11.39 -3.05
CA GLU A 21 0.54 10.81 -4.36
C GLU A 21 1.72 10.01 -4.94
N LEU A 22 2.95 10.50 -4.80
CA LEU A 22 4.15 9.78 -5.20
C LEU A 22 4.30 8.45 -4.44
N GLY A 23 4.12 8.45 -3.12
CA GLY A 23 4.18 7.25 -2.28
C GLY A 23 3.11 6.23 -2.67
N LYS A 24 1.86 6.67 -2.89
CA LYS A 24 0.77 5.81 -3.40
C LYS A 24 1.12 5.21 -4.76
N LYS A 25 1.64 6.04 -5.68
CA LYS A 25 2.06 5.62 -7.02
C LYS A 25 3.18 4.60 -6.97
N LYS A 26 4.22 4.84 -6.17
CA LYS A 26 5.36 3.94 -6.01
C LYS A 26 4.95 2.60 -5.44
N LEU A 27 4.13 2.59 -4.38
CA LEU A 27 3.56 1.36 -3.83
C LEU A 27 2.79 0.58 -4.90
N PHE A 28 1.96 1.27 -5.68
CA PHE A 28 1.21 0.65 -6.76
C PHE A 28 2.11 0.11 -7.87
N GLU A 29 3.10 0.87 -8.34
CA GLU A 29 4.02 0.47 -9.40
C GLU A 29 4.86 -0.75 -8.98
N GLU A 30 5.37 -0.78 -7.75
CA GLU A 30 6.16 -1.91 -7.26
C GLU A 30 5.34 -3.21 -7.21
N ILE A 31 4.09 -3.13 -6.76
CA ILE A 31 3.21 -4.29 -6.71
C ILE A 31 2.71 -4.68 -8.11
N PHE A 32 2.17 -3.74 -8.86
CA PHE A 32 1.44 -4.02 -10.11
C PHE A 32 2.34 -4.12 -11.34
N LEU A 33 3.31 -3.22 -11.50
CA LEU A 33 4.19 -3.22 -12.67
C LEU A 33 5.40 -4.12 -12.47
N ASN A 34 6.02 -4.05 -11.28
CA ASN A 34 7.26 -4.75 -11.00
C ASN A 34 7.05 -6.13 -10.35
N ASN A 35 5.86 -6.39 -9.80
CA ASN A 35 5.52 -7.64 -9.11
C ASN A 35 6.47 -7.94 -7.94
N ASN A 36 6.85 -6.88 -7.22
CA ASN A 36 7.66 -6.93 -6.02
C ASN A 36 6.77 -7.08 -4.78
N GLN A 37 7.33 -7.67 -3.72
CA GLN A 37 6.72 -7.64 -2.40
C GLN A 37 7.16 -6.38 -1.68
N VAL A 38 6.22 -5.55 -1.28
CA VAL A 38 6.53 -4.33 -0.54
C VAL A 38 6.52 -4.63 0.96
N ILE A 39 7.61 -4.28 1.63
CA ILE A 39 7.79 -4.49 3.06
C ILE A 39 7.60 -3.15 3.77
N LEU A 40 6.55 -3.07 4.58
CA LEU A 40 6.27 -1.91 5.43
C LEU A 40 6.91 -2.12 6.79
N THR A 41 7.47 -1.06 7.35
CA THR A 41 7.78 -1.03 8.80
C THR A 41 6.53 -0.69 9.60
N PHE A 42 6.55 -0.95 10.90
CA PHE A 42 5.46 -0.49 11.77
C PHE A 42 5.25 1.03 11.69
N ASN A 43 6.32 1.81 11.56
CA ASN A 43 6.22 3.26 11.38
C ASN A 43 5.49 3.64 10.10
N GLN A 44 5.79 2.99 8.97
CA GLN A 44 5.08 3.25 7.73
C GLN A 44 3.62 2.80 7.79
N LEU A 45 3.36 1.66 8.44
CA LEU A 45 2.01 1.16 8.65
C LEU A 45 1.16 2.15 9.46
N THR A 46 1.71 2.71 10.55
CA THR A 46 0.96 3.56 11.48
C THR A 46 1.00 5.06 11.19
N ASP A 47 2.05 5.53 10.52
CA ASP A 47 2.38 6.97 10.48
C ASP A 47 2.63 7.51 9.06
N SER A 48 2.51 6.66 8.03
CA SER A 48 2.59 7.12 6.64
C SER A 48 1.25 7.69 6.16
N LYS A 49 1.18 9.01 5.94
CA LYS A 49 -0.02 9.65 5.36
C LYS A 49 -0.31 9.20 3.93
N ALA A 50 0.72 8.79 3.18
CA ALA A 50 0.55 8.23 1.85
C ALA A 50 -0.22 6.91 1.91
N PHE A 51 0.22 6.00 2.78
CA PHE A 51 -0.40 4.68 2.96
C PHE A 51 -1.79 4.78 3.58
N LEU A 52 -1.94 5.48 4.72
CA LEU A 52 -3.24 5.63 5.38
C LEU A 52 -4.26 6.33 4.49
N GLY A 53 -3.82 7.28 3.65
CA GLY A 53 -4.68 7.94 2.67
C GLY A 53 -5.19 7.02 1.55
N ILE A 54 -4.73 5.77 1.43
CA ILE A 54 -5.34 4.76 0.55
C ILE A 54 -6.57 4.15 1.23
N LEU A 55 -6.50 3.96 2.55
CA LEU A 55 -7.51 3.28 3.36
C LEU A 55 -8.78 4.12 3.58
N GLU A 56 -8.74 5.41 3.23
CA GLU A 56 -9.91 6.31 3.32
C GLU A 56 -11.01 5.92 2.32
N ASN A 57 -10.65 5.33 1.18
CA ASN A 57 -11.62 4.81 0.21
C ASN A 57 -11.99 3.37 0.55
N GLU A 58 -13.29 3.07 0.59
CA GLU A 58 -13.80 1.76 1.01
C GLU A 58 -13.44 0.64 0.03
N ASP A 59 -13.52 0.88 -1.28
CA ASP A 59 -13.12 -0.13 -2.27
C ASP A 59 -11.61 -0.43 -2.15
N ASP A 60 -10.80 0.61 -2.03
CA ASP A 60 -9.35 0.48 -1.94
C ASP A 60 -8.92 -0.21 -0.63
N PHE A 61 -9.62 0.02 0.48
CA PHE A 61 -9.39 -0.65 1.77
C PHE A 61 -9.43 -2.18 1.64
N TYR A 62 -10.49 -2.73 1.02
CA TYR A 62 -10.59 -4.19 0.84
C TYR A 62 -9.52 -4.73 -0.11
N ASN A 63 -9.17 -3.98 -1.15
CA ASN A 63 -8.09 -4.35 -2.06
C ASN A 63 -6.72 -4.37 -1.36
N ILE A 64 -6.45 -3.43 -0.46
CA ILE A 64 -5.23 -3.44 0.36
C ILE A 64 -5.20 -4.66 1.28
N ILE A 65 -6.31 -5.01 1.94
CA ILE A 65 -6.40 -6.25 2.74
C ILE A 65 -6.06 -7.47 1.88
N GLU A 66 -6.57 -7.53 0.65
CA GLU A 66 -6.28 -8.64 -0.25
C GLU A 66 -4.80 -8.70 -0.65
N LEU A 67 -4.15 -7.55 -0.85
CA LEU A 67 -2.71 -7.49 -1.11
C LEU A 67 -1.88 -8.02 0.06
N PHE A 68 -2.29 -7.79 1.31
CA PHE A 68 -1.67 -8.42 2.49
C PHE A 68 -1.94 -9.93 2.52
N LYS A 69 -3.20 -10.36 2.35
CA LYS A 69 -3.56 -11.78 2.28
C LYS A 69 -2.80 -12.52 1.18
N CYS A 70 -2.50 -11.86 0.07
CA CYS A 70 -1.74 -12.41 -1.03
C CYS A 70 -0.22 -12.37 -0.81
N GLY A 71 0.24 -11.71 0.25
CA GLY A 71 1.65 -11.52 0.57
C GLY A 71 2.36 -10.54 -0.37
N ALA A 72 1.62 -9.73 -1.14
CA ALA A 72 2.19 -8.66 -1.96
C ALA A 72 2.64 -7.48 -1.10
N ILE A 73 1.98 -7.26 0.04
CA ILE A 73 2.44 -6.36 1.10
C ILE A 73 2.70 -7.20 2.35
N LYS A 74 3.82 -6.94 3.02
CA LYS A 74 4.19 -7.57 4.30
C LYS A 74 4.75 -6.53 5.26
N ILE A 75 4.91 -6.93 6.51
CA ILE A 75 5.31 -6.08 7.62
C ILE A 75 6.61 -6.62 8.20
N SER A 76 7.63 -5.78 8.28
CA SER A 76 8.87 -6.12 8.98
C SER A 76 8.63 -6.03 10.48
N LEU A 77 8.85 -7.13 11.20
CA LEU A 77 8.80 -7.13 12.66
C LEU A 77 9.96 -6.29 13.23
N TYR A 78 9.62 -5.42 14.18
CA TYR A 78 10.59 -4.62 14.93
C TYR A 78 10.86 -5.25 16.30
N LYS A 79 12.12 -5.18 16.75
CA LYS A 79 12.62 -5.87 17.95
C LYS A 79 11.67 -5.75 19.15
N GLY A 80 11.27 -6.89 19.70
CA GLY A 80 10.40 -6.99 20.89
C GLY A 80 8.89 -6.89 20.62
N TYR A 81 8.49 -6.54 19.40
CA TYR A 81 7.09 -6.52 18.98
C TYR A 81 6.77 -7.76 18.14
N ARG A 82 5.67 -8.43 18.45
CA ARG A 82 5.19 -9.61 17.74
C ARG A 82 4.09 -9.28 16.74
N THR A 83 3.35 -8.18 16.96
CA THR A 83 2.23 -7.79 16.10
C THR A 83 2.10 -6.27 16.00
N ALA A 84 1.37 -5.80 14.98
CA ALA A 84 1.08 -4.38 14.80
C ALA A 84 0.18 -3.83 15.93
N SER A 85 -0.80 -4.60 16.43
CA SER A 85 -1.59 -4.18 17.60
C SER A 85 -0.71 -3.95 18.81
N GLN A 86 0.26 -4.83 19.07
CA GLN A 86 1.17 -4.68 20.21
C GLN A 86 2.00 -3.38 20.09
N TYR A 87 2.42 -3.03 18.87
CA TYR A 87 3.13 -1.78 18.61
C TYR A 87 2.28 -0.55 18.94
N ILE A 88 1.03 -0.54 18.47
CA ILE A 88 0.07 0.55 18.71
C ILE A 88 -0.31 0.66 20.19
N ILE A 89 -0.66 -0.46 20.83
CA ILE A 89 -1.02 -0.52 22.26
C ILE A 89 0.10 0.11 23.10
N GLN A 90 1.36 -0.25 22.85
CA GLN A 90 2.47 0.31 23.63
C GLN A 90 2.66 1.82 23.39
N ALA A 91 2.41 2.32 22.17
CA ALA A 91 2.44 3.75 21.90
C ALA A 91 1.35 4.48 22.69
N ILE A 92 0.12 3.93 22.71
CA ILE A 92 -1.02 4.46 23.46
C ILE A 92 -0.75 4.41 24.97
N GLU A 93 -0.21 3.31 25.49
CA GLU A 93 0.13 3.19 26.91
C GLU A 93 1.14 4.25 27.38
N ARG A 94 2.13 4.58 26.54
CA ARG A 94 3.08 5.68 26.84
C ARG A 94 2.35 7.00 26.94
N CYS A 95 1.36 7.25 26.07
CA CYS A 95 0.51 8.43 26.15
C CYS A 95 -0.35 8.42 27.41
N LEU A 96 -1.01 7.30 27.74
CA LEU A 96 -1.89 7.20 28.93
C LEU A 96 -1.12 7.37 30.25
N LYS A 97 0.11 6.86 30.34
CA LYS A 97 0.97 6.97 31.54
C LYS A 97 1.71 8.31 31.66
N ALA A 98 1.70 9.15 30.61
CA ALA A 98 2.38 10.43 30.64
C ALA A 98 1.67 11.39 31.62
N PRO A 99 2.38 12.00 32.59
CA PRO A 99 1.77 12.95 33.51
C PRO A 99 1.21 14.15 32.73
N TYR A 100 0.03 14.63 33.15
CA TYR A 100 -0.55 15.87 32.65
C TYR A 100 0.32 17.05 33.14
N THR A 101 1.27 17.52 32.35
CA THR A 101 2.06 18.70 32.71
C THR A 101 1.28 19.95 32.34
N ALA A 102 0.73 20.64 33.35
CA ALA A 102 0.01 21.90 33.21
C ALA A 102 0.93 23.12 32.95
N ASP A 103 2.26 22.95 33.05
CA ASP A 103 3.24 24.05 33.13
C ASP A 103 3.96 24.39 31.80
N LYS A 104 3.44 23.98 30.63
CA LYS A 104 4.05 24.34 29.33
C LYS A 104 3.32 25.45 28.56
N LYS A 105 2.34 26.12 29.17
CA LYS A 105 1.59 27.22 28.54
C LYS A 105 2.32 28.56 28.44
N GLU A 106 3.47 28.76 29.09
CA GLU A 106 4.13 30.09 29.13
C GLU A 106 5.22 30.35 28.08
N GLN A 107 5.47 29.44 27.14
CA GLN A 107 6.32 29.76 25.97
C GLN A 107 5.72 29.20 24.67
N GLY A 108 4.72 29.91 24.12
CA GLY A 108 4.53 30.15 22.68
C GLY A 108 4.56 29.00 21.65
N THR A 109 4.65 27.72 22.03
CA THR A 109 4.73 26.57 21.11
C THR A 109 4.25 25.26 21.76
N GLU A 110 3.03 25.23 22.29
CA GLU A 110 2.36 23.95 22.59
C GLU A 110 1.71 23.42 21.30
N ARG A 111 2.43 22.60 20.53
CA ARG A 111 1.74 21.72 19.57
C ARG A 111 1.15 20.56 20.37
N SER A 112 -0.17 20.58 20.52
CA SER A 112 -0.94 19.36 20.77
C SER A 112 -0.51 18.30 19.74
N GLY A 113 0.05 17.20 20.23
CA GLY A 113 0.64 16.17 19.37
C GLY A 113 -0.34 15.01 19.17
N PHE A 114 -0.37 14.44 17.96
CA PHE A 114 -1.10 13.19 17.67
C PHE A 114 -0.29 11.95 18.02
N VAL A 115 -0.92 10.86 18.51
CA VAL A 115 -0.21 9.61 18.91
C VAL A 115 0.73 9.16 17.81
N PHE A 116 0.20 9.07 16.60
CA PHE A 116 0.91 9.00 15.34
C PHE A 116 0.47 10.22 14.53
N SER A 117 1.41 10.90 13.87
CA SER A 117 1.14 12.12 13.09
C SER A 117 0.12 11.94 11.96
N ALA A 118 -0.08 10.71 11.50
CA ALA A 118 -1.07 10.36 10.47
C ALA A 118 -2.43 9.92 11.04
N TRP A 119 -2.53 9.66 12.35
CA TRP A 119 -3.81 9.34 13.00
C TRP A 119 -4.49 10.61 13.49
N PRO A 120 -5.82 10.74 13.30
CA PRO A 120 -6.56 11.87 13.82
C PRO A 120 -6.92 11.68 15.31
N ILE A 121 -5.93 11.38 16.14
CA ILE A 121 -6.10 11.18 17.59
C ILE A 121 -5.08 11.95 18.40
N ASP A 122 -5.57 12.92 19.18
CA ASP A 122 -4.76 13.72 20.07
C ASP A 122 -4.21 12.88 21.23
N LYS A 123 -2.91 13.05 21.57
CA LYS A 123 -2.28 12.37 22.72
C LYS A 123 -2.90 12.78 24.06
N SER A 124 -3.58 13.92 24.11
CA SER A 124 -4.25 14.45 25.29
C SER A 124 -5.64 13.86 25.52
N ASP A 125 -6.28 13.28 24.48
CA ASP A 125 -7.59 12.63 24.59
C ASP A 125 -7.46 11.26 25.27
N LYS A 126 -7.33 11.27 26.60
CA LYS A 126 -7.15 10.03 27.38
C LYS A 126 -8.37 9.11 27.32
N GLU A 127 -9.57 9.65 27.09
CA GLU A 127 -10.80 8.88 27.03
C GLU A 127 -10.82 8.03 25.75
N LEU A 128 -10.64 8.67 24.58
CA LEU A 128 -10.57 7.95 23.30
C LEU A 128 -9.39 6.98 23.27
N LEU A 129 -8.24 7.38 23.80
CA LEU A 129 -7.08 6.49 23.92
C LEU A 129 -7.35 5.28 24.82
N GLY A 130 -8.09 5.45 25.91
CA GLY A 130 -8.53 4.37 26.78
C GLY A 130 -9.49 3.41 26.09
N MET A 131 -10.43 3.95 25.30
CA MET A 131 -11.35 3.13 24.49
C MET A 131 -10.61 2.32 23.44
N ILE A 132 -9.66 2.93 22.71
CA ILE A 132 -8.86 2.25 21.68
C ILE A 132 -7.95 1.19 22.29
N HIS A 133 -7.31 1.50 23.42
CA HIS A 133 -6.50 0.54 24.16
C HIS A 133 -7.34 -0.69 24.55
N SER A 134 -8.52 -0.46 25.12
CA SER A 134 -9.45 -1.53 25.51
C SER A 134 -9.93 -2.33 24.30
N ALA A 135 -10.31 -1.65 23.20
CA ALA A 135 -10.76 -2.29 21.99
C ALA A 135 -9.71 -3.24 21.39
N PHE A 136 -8.42 -2.85 21.36
CA PHE A 136 -7.35 -3.76 20.94
C PHE A 136 -7.07 -4.89 21.94
N CYS A 137 -7.09 -4.61 23.25
CA CYS A 137 -6.79 -5.62 24.28
C CYS A 137 -7.86 -6.73 24.33
N TYR A 138 -9.13 -6.36 24.17
CA TYR A 138 -10.27 -7.27 24.25
C TYR A 138 -10.80 -7.70 22.87
N ARG A 139 -10.23 -7.16 21.78
CA ARG A 139 -10.73 -7.29 20.40
C ARG A 139 -12.22 -6.93 20.26
N ASP A 140 -12.68 -5.99 21.07
CA ASP A 140 -14.04 -5.49 21.06
C ASP A 140 -14.07 -4.09 20.46
N PHE A 141 -14.26 -4.04 19.14
CA PHE A 141 -14.43 -2.78 18.41
C PHE A 141 -15.82 -2.19 18.57
N GLY A 142 -16.77 -2.93 19.16
CA GLY A 142 -18.16 -2.51 19.35
C GLY A 142 -18.27 -1.25 20.20
N ILE A 143 -17.39 -1.09 21.20
CA ILE A 143 -17.32 0.10 22.05
C ILE A 143 -17.12 1.38 21.22
N LEU A 144 -16.25 1.33 20.21
CA LEU A 144 -15.97 2.46 19.34
C LEU A 144 -17.10 2.67 18.31
N GLU A 145 -17.71 1.59 17.83
CA GLU A 145 -18.87 1.65 16.91
C GLU A 145 -20.11 2.24 17.60
N GLU A 146 -20.34 1.91 18.87
CA GLU A 146 -21.39 2.51 19.70
C GLU A 146 -21.14 4.00 19.92
N CYS A 147 -19.90 4.39 20.24
CA CYS A 147 -19.50 5.79 20.33
C CYS A 147 -19.75 6.53 19.00
N LEU A 148 -19.37 5.93 17.86
CA LEU A 148 -19.62 6.47 16.53
C LEU A 148 -21.11 6.62 16.23
N LYS A 149 -21.93 5.65 16.63
CA LYS A 149 -23.39 5.68 16.45
C LYS A 149 -24.02 6.81 17.26
N GLN A 150 -23.63 6.96 18.53
CA GLN A 150 -24.09 8.06 19.39
C GLN A 150 -23.70 9.43 18.82
N LYS A 151 -22.46 9.57 18.30
CA LYS A 151 -22.04 10.77 17.58
C LYS A 151 -22.91 11.03 16.35
N ARG A 152 -23.20 10.02 15.50
CA ARG A 152 -24.11 10.18 14.33
C ARG A 152 -25.48 10.73 14.70
N GLU A 153 -26.03 10.28 15.83
CA GLU A 153 -27.36 10.68 16.31
C GLU A 153 -27.37 12.11 16.90
N SER A 154 -26.21 12.68 17.19
CA SER A 154 -26.04 13.97 17.89
C SER A 154 -25.22 15.02 17.12
N CYS A 155 -24.79 14.72 15.89
CA CYS A 155 -24.01 15.63 15.05
C CYS A 155 -24.90 16.70 14.40
N PHE A 156 -24.63 17.97 14.71
CA PHE A 156 -25.31 19.12 14.11
C PHE A 156 -24.32 20.18 13.57
N THR A 157 -23.03 20.08 13.90
CA THR A 157 -21.99 21.03 13.49
C THR A 157 -20.92 20.38 12.62
N ASP A 158 -20.24 21.19 11.79
CA ASP A 158 -19.15 20.73 10.91
C ASP A 158 -17.98 20.09 11.70
N GLU A 159 -17.69 20.60 12.90
CA GLU A 159 -16.67 20.06 13.79
C GLU A 159 -17.03 18.66 14.29
N GLN A 160 -18.27 18.45 14.72
CA GLN A 160 -18.76 17.13 15.13
C GLN A 160 -18.75 16.12 13.98
N ILE A 161 -19.06 16.59 12.76
CA ILE A 161 -18.99 15.76 11.54
C ILE A 161 -17.53 15.35 11.25
N SER A 162 -16.57 16.27 11.43
CA SER A 162 -15.14 15.96 11.28
C SER A 162 -14.69 14.91 12.30
N ASP A 163 -15.00 15.12 13.58
CA ASP A 163 -14.64 14.19 14.66
C ASP A 163 -15.24 12.80 14.46
N MET A 164 -16.46 12.73 13.91
CA MET A 164 -17.11 11.48 13.55
C MET A 164 -16.37 10.77 12.41
N ASN A 165 -16.00 11.51 11.36
CA ASN A 165 -15.24 10.95 10.24
C ASN A 165 -13.86 10.44 10.68
N ASP A 166 -13.22 11.15 11.59
CA ASP A 166 -11.93 10.75 12.15
C ASP A 166 -12.04 9.48 13.00
N LEU A 167 -13.09 9.34 13.80
CA LEU A 167 -13.38 8.10 14.53
C LEU A 167 -13.67 6.92 13.58
N ASP A 168 -14.42 7.13 12.49
CA ASP A 168 -14.68 6.11 11.47
C ASP A 168 -13.37 5.61 10.82
N LYS A 169 -12.46 6.54 10.49
CA LYS A 169 -11.13 6.20 9.95
C LYS A 169 -10.31 5.37 10.93
N VAL A 170 -10.32 5.74 12.20
CA VAL A 170 -9.63 5.00 13.26
C VAL A 170 -10.18 3.59 13.37
N ILE A 171 -11.51 3.41 13.41
CA ILE A 171 -12.14 2.08 13.49
C ILE A 171 -11.75 1.22 12.28
N LYS A 172 -11.80 1.77 11.06
CA LYS A 172 -11.37 1.06 9.84
C LYS A 172 -9.91 0.62 9.93
N TYR A 173 -9.03 1.50 10.37
CA TYR A 173 -7.62 1.17 10.54
C TYR A 173 -7.42 0.08 11.60
N MET A 174 -8.12 0.15 12.73
CA MET A 174 -8.06 -0.88 13.77
C MET A 174 -8.50 -2.25 13.25
N LYS A 175 -9.56 -2.30 12.44
CA LYS A 175 -10.01 -3.53 11.76
C LYS A 175 -8.97 -4.08 10.79
N LEU A 176 -8.27 -3.21 10.05
CA LEU A 176 -7.13 -3.64 9.22
C LEU A 176 -6.06 -4.29 10.10
N ILE A 177 -5.63 -3.62 11.19
CA ILE A 177 -4.61 -4.15 12.08
C ILE A 177 -4.99 -5.51 12.68
N ASP A 178 -6.24 -5.69 13.12
CA ASP A 178 -6.70 -6.98 13.62
C ASP A 178 -6.72 -8.07 12.51
N ALA A 179 -7.14 -7.71 11.29
CA ALA A 179 -7.07 -8.60 10.14
C ALA A 179 -5.62 -8.99 9.78
N LEU A 180 -4.66 -8.10 10.02
CA LEU A 180 -3.24 -8.37 9.81
C LEU A 180 -2.67 -9.32 10.87
N ASP A 181 -3.04 -9.09 12.13
CA ASP A 181 -2.58 -9.86 13.29
C ASP A 181 -3.11 -11.30 13.34
N THR A 182 -4.15 -11.61 12.55
CA THR A 182 -4.72 -12.97 12.46
C THR A 182 -3.97 -13.88 11.47
N HIS A 183 -3.07 -13.36 10.64
CA HIS A 183 -2.42 -14.11 9.57
C HIS A 183 -0.90 -13.96 9.61
N ASP A 184 -0.18 -15.02 10.00
CA ASP A 184 1.29 -15.04 10.11
C ASP A 184 2.02 -14.68 8.80
N ILE A 185 1.39 -14.94 7.64
CA ILE A 185 1.97 -14.67 6.31
C ILE A 185 2.28 -13.19 6.07
N ASN A 186 1.68 -12.30 6.86
CA ASN A 186 1.84 -10.86 6.75
C ASN A 186 3.16 -10.37 7.34
N TYR A 187 3.87 -11.19 8.12
CA TYR A 187 5.03 -10.75 8.89
C TYR A 187 6.34 -11.34 8.36
N ILE A 188 7.39 -10.52 8.37
CA ILE A 188 8.76 -10.95 8.14
C ILE A 188 9.50 -10.92 9.47
N ALA A 189 10.22 -12.00 9.75
CA ALA A 189 11.03 -12.14 10.96
C ALA A 189 12.06 -11.01 11.06
N PRO A 190 12.35 -10.49 12.26
CA PRO A 190 13.35 -9.45 12.43
C PRO A 190 14.71 -9.94 11.94
N ARG A 191 15.54 -9.01 11.46
CA ARG A 191 16.91 -9.34 11.07
C ARG A 191 17.69 -9.86 12.28
N PRO A 192 18.46 -10.95 12.16
CA PRO A 192 19.24 -11.50 13.28
C PRO A 192 20.19 -10.47 13.88
N ASP A 193 20.34 -10.46 15.20
CA ASP A 193 21.23 -9.53 15.92
C ASP A 193 22.72 -9.74 15.63
N THR A 194 23.08 -10.83 14.93
CA THR A 194 24.46 -11.13 14.51
C THR A 194 24.91 -10.30 13.32
N ASP A 195 23.98 -9.75 12.55
CA ASP A 195 24.31 -8.96 11.36
C ASP A 195 24.72 -7.56 11.78
N LYS A 196 25.89 -7.11 11.32
CA LYS A 196 26.29 -5.71 11.49
C LYS A 196 25.40 -4.85 10.60
N ILE A 197 24.53 -4.05 11.21
CA ILE A 197 23.70 -3.07 10.53
C ILE A 197 24.34 -1.71 10.75
N LYS A 198 24.57 -0.99 9.66
CA LYS A 198 25.11 0.36 9.71
C LYS A 198 24.09 1.31 10.35
N THR A 199 24.53 2.10 11.33
CA THR A 199 23.66 3.03 12.07
C THR A 199 23.41 4.32 11.28
N PHE A 200 22.43 5.08 11.76
CA PHE A 200 22.13 6.42 11.23
C PHE A 200 23.37 7.33 11.31
N SER A 201 24.06 7.31 12.44
CA SER A 201 25.28 8.07 12.67
C SER A 201 26.42 7.63 11.75
N GLU A 202 26.59 6.34 11.50
CA GLU A 202 27.60 5.84 10.56
C GLU A 202 27.31 6.32 9.12
N TYR A 203 26.08 6.24 8.62
CA TYR A 203 25.73 6.79 7.30
C TYR A 203 25.96 8.30 7.19
N LEU A 204 25.61 9.06 8.24
CA LEU A 204 25.82 10.50 8.26
C LEU A 204 27.31 10.86 8.28
N GLY A 205 28.12 10.08 9.01
CA GLY A 205 29.57 10.20 9.03
C GLY A 205 30.21 10.01 7.65
N ASP A 206 29.81 8.96 6.92
CA ASP A 206 30.26 8.73 5.54
C ASP A 206 29.94 9.91 4.61
N ILE A 207 28.74 10.48 4.71
CA ILE A 207 28.34 11.64 3.91
C ILE A 207 29.23 12.84 4.23
N PHE A 208 29.54 13.07 5.51
CA PHE A 208 30.47 14.13 5.89
C PHE A 208 31.88 13.89 5.37
N GLU A 209 32.41 12.68 5.48
CA GLU A 209 33.74 12.34 4.98
C GLU A 209 33.84 12.58 3.48
N TYR A 210 32.88 12.07 2.72
CA TYR A 210 32.86 12.15 1.27
C TYR A 210 32.74 13.59 0.74
N TYR A 211 31.76 14.34 1.22
CA TYR A 211 31.49 15.68 0.67
C TYR A 211 32.34 16.79 1.27
N LEU A 212 32.73 16.69 2.55
CA LEU A 212 33.52 17.75 3.21
C LEU A 212 35.03 17.50 3.14
N THR A 213 35.48 16.24 3.14
CA THR A 213 36.92 15.91 3.19
C THR A 213 37.49 15.59 1.81
N GLU A 214 36.82 14.75 1.02
CA GLU A 214 37.29 14.38 -0.33
C GLU A 214 37.04 15.48 -1.38
N LYS A 215 36.41 16.60 -0.99
CA LYS A 215 35.99 17.72 -1.85
C LYS A 215 35.09 17.26 -3.02
N ALA A 216 34.32 16.20 -2.82
CA ALA A 216 33.27 15.81 -3.76
C ALA A 216 32.24 16.94 -3.89
N ARG A 217 31.59 17.04 -5.05
CA ARG A 217 30.53 18.04 -5.28
C ARG A 217 29.25 17.32 -5.66
N LEU A 218 28.15 17.74 -5.05
CA LEU A 218 26.82 17.23 -5.34
C LEU A 218 26.52 17.29 -6.85
N GLY A 219 26.09 16.18 -7.43
CA GLY A 219 25.76 16.07 -8.85
C GLY A 219 26.99 15.89 -9.75
N ASN A 220 28.12 15.42 -9.21
CA ASN A 220 29.25 14.95 -10.00
C ASN A 220 29.17 13.47 -10.35
N ILE A 221 28.43 12.67 -9.55
CA ILE A 221 28.37 11.22 -9.66
C ILE A 221 27.00 10.80 -10.18
N SER A 222 25.94 11.45 -9.71
CA SER A 222 24.63 11.33 -10.33
C SER A 222 24.63 12.01 -11.70
N GLU A 223 23.94 11.37 -12.65
CA GLU A 223 23.72 11.92 -14.00
C GLU A 223 22.72 13.10 -14.00
N ILE A 224 22.22 13.49 -12.81
CA ILE A 224 21.21 14.53 -12.64
C ILE A 224 21.91 15.89 -12.49
N PRO A 225 21.65 16.86 -13.39
CA PRO A 225 22.28 18.16 -13.30
C PRO A 225 21.78 18.93 -12.08
N VAL A 226 22.71 19.42 -11.26
CA VAL A 226 22.43 20.27 -10.10
C VAL A 226 23.01 21.66 -10.32
N ASP A 227 22.20 22.69 -10.08
CA ASP A 227 22.63 24.07 -10.22
C ASP A 227 23.65 24.47 -9.13
N LYS A 228 24.36 25.59 -9.39
CA LYS A 228 25.43 26.04 -8.51
C LYS A 228 24.95 26.48 -7.13
N ASP A 229 23.75 27.08 -7.02
CA ASP A 229 23.18 27.55 -5.75
C ASP A 229 22.84 26.34 -4.86
N THR A 230 22.17 25.33 -5.42
CA THR A 230 21.86 24.08 -4.70
C THR A 230 23.12 23.39 -4.18
N ARG A 231 24.18 23.32 -5.00
CA ARG A 231 25.49 22.76 -4.58
C ARG A 231 26.12 23.54 -3.43
N GLN A 232 26.09 24.87 -3.48
CA GLN A 232 26.66 25.71 -2.43
C GLN A 232 25.88 25.57 -1.13
N ARG A 233 24.55 25.61 -1.20
CA ARG A 233 23.67 25.38 -0.04
C ARG A 233 23.90 24.02 0.60
N PHE A 234 24.02 22.97 -0.21
CA PHE A 234 24.27 21.62 0.28
C PHE A 234 25.53 21.53 1.13
N ASN A 235 26.64 22.10 0.64
CA ASN A 235 27.89 22.12 1.40
C ASN A 235 27.76 22.91 2.70
N SER A 236 27.14 24.09 2.67
CA SER A 236 26.90 24.89 3.88
C SER A 236 26.01 24.15 4.89
N ILE A 237 25.03 23.39 4.41
CA ILE A 237 24.17 22.56 5.26
C ILE A 237 24.95 21.41 5.90
N LEU A 238 25.81 20.72 5.15
CA LEU A 238 26.66 19.67 5.71
C LEU A 238 27.64 20.22 6.76
N GLU A 239 28.21 21.40 6.52
CA GLU A 239 29.06 22.09 7.51
C GLU A 239 28.28 22.42 8.78
N PHE A 240 27.05 22.94 8.67
CA PHE A 240 26.17 23.19 9.83
C PHE A 240 25.83 21.88 10.57
N LEU A 241 25.42 20.83 9.86
CA LEU A 241 25.08 19.55 10.47
C LEU A 241 26.27 18.93 11.22
N LYS A 242 27.49 19.06 10.69
CA LYS A 242 28.70 18.54 11.30
C LYS A 242 29.19 19.41 12.46
N ASN A 243 29.44 20.69 12.21
CA ASN A 243 30.14 21.53 13.19
C ASN A 243 29.20 22.03 14.29
N ASP A 244 27.95 22.37 13.94
CA ASP A 244 27.03 22.98 14.92
C ASP A 244 26.16 21.94 15.62
N LEU A 245 25.70 20.91 14.91
CA LEU A 245 24.80 19.91 15.48
C LEU A 245 25.53 18.65 15.98
N TRP A 246 26.31 17.97 15.14
CA TRP A 246 26.99 16.73 15.53
C TRP A 246 27.89 16.95 16.75
N GLU A 247 28.75 17.98 16.73
CA GLU A 247 29.61 18.31 17.86
C GLU A 247 28.80 18.64 19.13
N SER A 248 27.65 19.31 19.00
CA SER A 248 26.77 19.57 20.16
C SER A 248 26.29 18.27 20.80
N PHE A 249 25.94 17.26 19.99
CA PHE A 249 25.58 15.96 20.52
C PHE A 249 26.77 15.28 21.18
N GLU A 250 27.97 15.34 20.60
CA GLU A 250 29.18 14.77 21.21
C GLU A 250 29.51 15.40 22.57
N THR A 251 29.39 16.72 22.70
CA THR A 251 29.61 17.43 23.98
C THR A 251 28.56 17.08 25.04
N ASP A 252 27.29 16.93 24.65
CA ASP A 252 26.23 16.42 25.52
C ASP A 252 26.48 14.92 25.89
N THR A 253 27.16 14.17 25.01
CA THR A 253 27.34 12.72 25.17
C THR A 253 28.46 12.29 26.10
N ALA A 254 29.44 13.15 26.36
CA ALA A 254 30.62 12.85 27.18
C ALA A 254 30.29 12.41 28.64
N GLN A 255 29.01 12.48 29.07
CA GLN A 255 28.58 12.15 30.42
C GLN A 255 27.75 10.85 30.58
N SER A 256 27.41 10.06 29.53
CA SER A 256 26.65 8.79 29.73
C SER A 256 26.57 7.88 28.50
N ARG A 257 26.64 6.54 28.62
CA ARG A 257 26.32 5.60 27.50
C ARG A 257 24.89 5.73 26.93
N ALA A 258 23.98 6.40 27.64
CA ALA A 258 22.61 6.64 27.19
C ALA A 258 22.49 7.79 26.16
N SER A 259 23.52 8.64 26.03
CA SER A 259 23.53 9.80 25.14
C SER A 259 23.90 9.44 23.68
N ILE A 260 24.78 8.45 23.47
CA ILE A 260 25.15 7.95 22.12
C ILE A 260 23.90 7.45 21.37
N LYS A 261 22.94 6.86 22.08
CA LYS A 261 21.63 6.45 21.53
C LYS A 261 20.74 7.61 21.07
N GLN A 262 21.09 8.87 21.36
CA GLN A 262 20.32 10.03 20.91
C GLN A 262 20.74 10.50 19.52
N ILE A 263 22.01 10.33 19.14
CA ILE A 263 22.51 10.70 17.81
C ILE A 263 21.79 9.91 16.72
N ASP A 264 21.50 8.62 16.96
CA ASP A 264 20.76 7.78 16.02
C ASP A 264 19.24 8.07 15.95
N LYS A 265 18.74 9.03 16.74
CA LYS A 265 17.32 9.42 16.70
C LYS A 265 17.14 10.64 15.81
N ARG A 266 16.69 10.41 14.57
CA ARG A 266 16.30 11.48 13.62
C ARG A 266 15.47 12.61 14.25
N SER A 267 14.50 12.28 15.11
CA SER A 267 13.64 13.29 15.75
C SER A 267 14.40 14.30 16.61
N LYS A 268 15.56 13.92 17.19
CA LYS A 268 16.40 14.83 17.98
C LYS A 268 17.14 15.83 17.12
N TRP A 269 17.54 15.43 15.93
CA TRP A 269 18.08 16.36 14.95
C TRP A 269 17.02 17.36 14.47
N TYR A 270 15.78 16.90 14.29
CA TYR A 270 14.67 17.76 13.85
C TYR A 270 14.37 18.87 14.86
N GLU A 271 14.36 18.54 16.15
CA GLU A 271 14.20 19.51 17.25
C GLU A 271 15.25 20.64 17.10
N LYS A 272 16.55 20.32 16.99
CA LYS A 272 17.62 21.32 16.86
C LYS A 272 17.58 22.10 15.53
N ILE A 273 17.23 21.46 14.42
CA ILE A 273 17.08 22.14 13.12
C ILE A 273 15.92 23.13 13.17
N ASP A 274 14.79 22.75 13.78
CA ASP A 274 13.62 23.61 13.86
C ASP A 274 13.89 24.84 14.75
N GLU A 275 14.72 24.71 15.78
CA GLU A 275 15.20 25.80 16.64
C GLU A 275 16.27 26.71 16.00
N SER A 276 16.92 26.27 14.92
CA SER A 276 17.97 27.06 14.24
C SER A 276 17.45 28.22 13.39
N ASP A 277 18.33 29.17 13.08
CA ASP A 277 18.06 30.34 12.22
C ASP A 277 18.09 30.03 10.70
N LEU A 278 18.20 28.75 10.31
CA LEU A 278 18.22 28.35 8.90
C LEU A 278 16.95 28.78 8.15
N SER A 279 17.10 29.15 6.89
CA SER A 279 15.96 29.43 6.02
C SER A 279 15.10 28.18 5.79
N GLY A 280 13.83 28.34 5.41
CA GLY A 280 12.93 27.19 5.20
C GLY A 280 13.45 26.16 4.17
N LYS A 281 14.13 26.62 3.11
CA LYS A 281 14.75 25.74 2.11
C LYS A 281 15.97 25.01 2.67
N ASP A 282 16.75 25.69 3.50
CA ASP A 282 17.97 25.12 4.10
C ASP A 282 17.59 24.11 5.19
N LYS A 283 16.55 24.39 6.01
CA LYS A 283 15.95 23.41 6.94
C LYS A 283 15.45 22.16 6.21
N LEU A 284 14.76 22.34 5.08
CA LEU A 284 14.30 21.22 4.25
C LEU A 284 15.47 20.37 3.76
N MET A 285 16.53 21.02 3.27
CA MET A 285 17.73 20.35 2.77
C MET A 285 18.43 19.54 3.87
N ALA A 286 18.59 20.13 5.06
CA ALA A 286 19.13 19.45 6.22
C ALA A 286 18.29 18.22 6.60
N LYS A 287 16.96 18.37 6.67
CA LYS A 287 16.02 17.28 6.94
C LYS A 287 16.11 16.15 5.90
N ALA A 288 16.23 16.49 4.62
CA ALA A 288 16.39 15.50 3.55
C ALA A 288 17.62 14.61 3.73
N VAL A 289 18.77 15.16 4.12
CA VAL A 289 19.99 14.35 4.41
C VAL A 289 19.72 13.35 5.54
N LEU A 290 19.10 13.81 6.63
CA LEU A 290 18.78 12.97 7.77
C LEU A 290 17.73 11.90 7.43
N ASP A 291 16.74 12.24 6.61
CA ASP A 291 15.75 11.29 6.12
C ASP A 291 16.38 10.17 5.29
N MET A 292 17.37 10.49 4.44
CA MET A 292 18.10 9.46 3.70
C MET A 292 18.84 8.52 4.66
N CYS A 293 19.59 9.06 5.63
CA CYS A 293 20.30 8.25 6.62
C CYS A 293 19.34 7.34 7.41
N SER A 294 18.19 7.87 7.84
CA SER A 294 17.17 7.12 8.56
C SER A 294 16.57 6.01 7.70
N ASN A 295 16.34 6.27 6.41
CA ASN A 295 15.78 5.30 5.51
C ASN A 295 16.78 4.19 5.14
N TYR A 296 18.04 4.50 4.86
CA TYR A 296 19.08 3.47 4.64
C TYR A 296 19.30 2.60 5.88
N THR A 297 19.28 3.19 7.07
CA THR A 297 19.37 2.45 8.34
C THR A 297 18.16 1.51 8.50
N THR A 298 16.97 2.01 8.20
CA THR A 298 15.73 1.24 8.28
C THR A 298 15.73 0.09 7.28
N GLU A 299 16.10 0.38 6.03
CA GLU A 299 16.23 -0.60 4.96
C GLU A 299 17.19 -1.73 5.35
N GLY A 300 18.40 -1.37 5.80
CA GLY A 300 19.39 -2.32 6.27
C GLY A 300 18.93 -3.13 7.50
N SER A 301 17.93 -2.66 8.24
CA SER A 301 17.38 -3.42 9.39
C SER A 301 16.33 -4.47 9.01
N ILE A 302 15.82 -4.45 7.77
CA ILE A 302 14.79 -5.37 7.29
C ILE A 302 15.43 -6.67 6.80
N ASN A 303 14.90 -7.80 7.25
CA ASN A 303 15.40 -9.11 6.87
C ASN A 303 14.92 -9.53 5.48
N GLY A 304 15.79 -10.15 4.68
CA GLY A 304 15.43 -10.70 3.36
C GLY A 304 15.15 -9.65 2.28
N LEU A 305 15.37 -8.37 2.58
CA LEU A 305 15.19 -7.27 1.65
C LEU A 305 16.25 -7.34 0.53
N VAL A 306 15.84 -7.01 -0.69
CA VAL A 306 16.78 -6.62 -1.73
C VAL A 306 16.96 -5.11 -1.61
N PRO A 307 18.13 -4.64 -1.17
CA PRO A 307 18.35 -3.22 -0.98
C PRO A 307 18.29 -2.49 -2.33
N HIS A 308 17.98 -1.19 -2.30
CA HIS A 308 18.05 -0.34 -3.49
C HIS A 308 19.44 -0.40 -4.14
N ILE A 309 20.48 -0.47 -3.30
CA ILE A 309 21.88 -0.45 -3.73
C ILE A 309 22.76 -1.25 -2.75
N ASP A 310 23.94 -1.68 -3.22
CA ASP A 310 24.99 -2.15 -2.32
C ASP A 310 25.63 -0.94 -1.60
N THR A 311 25.30 -0.75 -0.33
CA THR A 311 25.80 0.39 0.45
C THR A 311 27.25 0.25 0.89
N ASP A 312 27.85 -0.94 0.74
CA ASP A 312 29.29 -1.15 0.96
C ASP A 312 30.10 -0.68 -0.27
N ASN A 313 29.46 -0.54 -1.43
CA ASN A 313 30.06 0.06 -2.62
C ASN A 313 29.90 1.59 -2.59
N THR A 314 30.99 2.28 -2.26
CA THR A 314 31.04 3.75 -2.10
C THR A 314 30.46 4.50 -3.31
N GLU A 315 30.82 4.13 -4.54
CA GLU A 315 30.36 4.84 -5.74
C GLU A 315 28.86 4.63 -5.97
N GLU A 316 28.38 3.40 -5.77
CA GLU A 316 26.96 3.05 -5.89
C GLU A 316 26.11 3.77 -4.85
N PHE A 317 26.56 3.74 -3.59
CA PHE A 317 25.91 4.42 -2.48
C PHE A 317 25.76 5.92 -2.74
N PHE A 318 26.83 6.61 -3.11
CA PHE A 318 26.76 8.05 -3.36
C PHE A 318 25.96 8.39 -4.62
N LYS A 319 26.02 7.56 -5.67
CA LYS A 319 25.15 7.72 -6.85
C LYS A 319 23.66 7.65 -6.47
N ASP A 320 23.28 6.69 -5.64
CA ASP A 320 21.89 6.53 -5.18
C ASP A 320 21.48 7.64 -4.20
N PHE A 321 22.35 7.99 -3.24
CA PHE A 321 22.13 9.11 -2.32
C PHE A 321 21.86 10.41 -3.06
N GLU A 322 22.70 10.79 -4.02
CA GLU A 322 22.51 12.03 -4.79
C GLU A 322 21.18 12.00 -5.55
N LYS A 323 20.87 10.88 -6.19
CA LYS A 323 19.62 10.71 -6.93
C LYS A 323 18.40 10.90 -6.03
N LEU A 324 18.32 10.15 -4.93
CA LEU A 324 17.20 10.20 -4.00
C LEU A 324 17.08 11.57 -3.31
N PHE A 325 18.22 12.19 -2.98
CA PHE A 325 18.26 13.52 -2.40
C PHE A 325 17.73 14.59 -3.36
N ILE A 326 18.14 14.56 -4.63
CA ILE A 326 17.64 15.51 -5.63
C ILE A 326 16.14 15.27 -5.88
N GLU A 327 15.72 14.01 -6.01
CA GLU A 327 14.30 13.67 -6.15
C GLU A 327 13.46 14.16 -4.95
N TYR A 328 14.00 14.06 -3.73
CA TYR A 328 13.39 14.60 -2.51
C TYR A 328 13.20 16.11 -2.59
N LEU A 329 14.22 16.85 -3.02
CA LEU A 329 14.15 18.30 -3.12
C LEU A 329 13.17 18.74 -4.21
N SER A 330 13.19 18.09 -5.37
CA SER A 330 12.27 18.37 -6.47
C SER A 330 10.80 18.12 -6.08
N SER A 331 10.51 17.08 -5.28
CA SER A 331 9.14 16.81 -4.84
C SER A 331 8.58 17.92 -3.95
N HIS A 332 9.42 18.58 -3.15
CA HIS A 332 9.02 19.69 -2.29
C HIS A 332 8.96 21.03 -3.03
N ILE A 333 9.93 21.32 -3.91
CA ILE A 333 9.99 22.60 -4.63
C ILE A 333 8.77 22.77 -5.55
N GLU A 334 8.40 21.71 -6.25
CA GLU A 334 7.29 21.73 -7.21
C GLU A 334 5.90 21.68 -6.54
N GLU A 335 5.82 21.51 -5.21
CA GLU A 335 4.54 21.55 -4.46
C GLU A 335 3.79 22.87 -4.67
N SER A 336 4.52 23.99 -4.75
CA SER A 336 3.98 25.34 -4.94
C SER A 336 3.14 25.54 -6.23
N SER A 337 3.24 24.60 -7.18
CA SER A 337 2.49 24.61 -8.45
C SER A 337 1.75 23.29 -8.72
N TYR A 338 1.66 22.42 -7.70
CA TYR A 338 1.15 21.07 -7.86
C TYR A 338 -0.37 21.07 -8.07
N THR A 339 -0.80 20.48 -9.18
CA THR A 339 -2.19 20.07 -9.37
C THR A 339 -2.25 18.56 -9.28
N PRO A 340 -3.10 17.99 -8.40
CA PRO A 340 -3.28 16.55 -8.28
C PRO A 340 -3.49 15.92 -9.66
N GLU A 341 -2.68 14.93 -9.99
CA GLU A 341 -2.88 14.19 -11.22
C GLU A 341 -4.13 13.32 -10.99
N ASN A 342 -5.28 13.67 -11.59
CA ASN A 342 -6.59 13.00 -11.43
C ASN A 342 -6.63 11.52 -11.87
N ALA A 343 -5.49 10.87 -12.03
CA ALA A 343 -5.35 9.49 -12.40
C ALA A 343 -5.53 8.59 -11.18
N ARG A 344 -6.78 8.18 -10.91
CA ARG A 344 -7.06 7.18 -9.87
C ARG A 344 -6.29 5.89 -10.14
N LEU A 345 -5.52 5.45 -9.14
CA LEU A 345 -4.89 4.13 -9.11
C LEU A 345 -5.97 3.08 -8.87
N ASP A 346 -5.97 2.02 -9.66
CA ASP A 346 -6.97 0.96 -9.56
C ASP A 346 -6.41 -0.20 -8.74
N TRP A 347 -6.53 -0.10 -7.41
CA TRP A 347 -6.03 -1.10 -6.47
C TRP A 347 -6.68 -2.47 -6.66
N ALA A 348 -7.90 -2.53 -7.21
CA ALA A 348 -8.57 -3.79 -7.54
C ALA A 348 -7.82 -4.55 -8.63
N VAL A 349 -7.26 -3.86 -9.63
CA VAL A 349 -6.40 -4.49 -10.63
C VAL A 349 -5.14 -5.05 -9.96
N ALA A 350 -4.48 -4.27 -9.09
CA ALA A 350 -3.28 -4.75 -8.38
C ALA A 350 -3.56 -6.00 -7.54
N ALA A 351 -4.67 -6.00 -6.78
CA ALA A 351 -5.08 -7.14 -5.95
C ALA A 351 -5.33 -8.41 -6.78
N ARG A 352 -6.10 -8.32 -7.88
CA ARG A 352 -6.35 -9.47 -8.78
C ARG A 352 -5.07 -10.08 -9.35
N PHE A 353 -4.12 -9.23 -9.73
CA PHE A 353 -2.82 -9.67 -10.24
C PHE A 353 -1.98 -10.38 -9.16
N ALA A 354 -1.95 -9.83 -7.95
CA ALA A 354 -1.24 -10.44 -6.82
C ALA A 354 -1.84 -11.80 -6.43
N GLU A 355 -3.16 -11.92 -6.41
CA GLU A 355 -3.88 -13.16 -6.11
C GLU A 355 -3.57 -14.27 -7.13
N GLU A 356 -3.59 -13.94 -8.42
CA GLU A 356 -3.25 -14.90 -9.48
C GLU A 356 -1.80 -15.40 -9.37
N GLU A 357 -0.86 -14.53 -9.02
CA GLU A 357 0.53 -14.92 -8.80
C GLU A 357 0.66 -15.81 -7.56
N LYS A 358 -0.02 -15.50 -6.45
CA LYS A 358 -0.08 -16.37 -5.26
C LYS A 358 -0.57 -17.78 -5.60
N ILE A 359 -1.58 -17.93 -6.46
CA ILE A 359 -2.09 -19.23 -6.90
C ILE A 359 -1.05 -20.01 -7.72
N ARG A 360 -0.12 -19.33 -8.40
CA ARG A 360 0.88 -19.94 -9.30
C ARG A 360 2.25 -20.20 -8.67
N LEU A 361 2.61 -19.45 -7.63
CA LEU A 361 3.84 -19.60 -6.87
C LEU A 361 4.09 -20.96 -6.20
N PRO A 362 3.09 -21.84 -5.95
CA PRO A 362 3.37 -23.20 -5.49
C PRO A 362 4.14 -24.09 -6.48
N ARG A 363 4.40 -23.65 -7.74
CA ARG A 363 4.88 -24.56 -8.81
C ARG A 363 6.16 -24.20 -9.56
N ILE A 364 6.75 -23.01 -9.45
CA ILE A 364 7.91 -22.65 -10.31
C ILE A 364 8.94 -21.84 -9.53
N MET A 365 10.13 -22.43 -9.31
CA MET A 365 11.31 -21.74 -8.77
C MET A 365 12.20 -21.18 -9.89
N ALA A 366 12.73 -19.98 -9.62
CA ALA A 366 13.94 -19.33 -10.12
C ALA A 366 14.15 -19.23 -11.65
N ALA A 367 13.93 -18.04 -12.21
CA ALA A 367 14.46 -17.68 -13.54
C ALA A 367 14.91 -16.21 -13.55
N PRO A 368 15.98 -15.85 -14.29
CA PRO A 368 16.56 -14.50 -14.28
C PRO A 368 15.60 -13.37 -14.72
N ILE A 369 15.80 -12.19 -14.12
CA ILE A 369 14.90 -11.01 -14.06
C ILE A 369 14.50 -10.46 -15.44
N ASP A 370 15.43 -10.32 -16.37
CA ASP A 370 15.15 -9.73 -17.69
C ASP A 370 14.26 -10.62 -18.56
N LEU A 371 14.45 -11.95 -18.45
CA LEU A 371 13.54 -12.92 -19.05
C LEU A 371 12.18 -12.93 -18.34
N PHE A 372 12.10 -12.56 -17.06
CA PHE A 372 10.86 -12.63 -16.29
C PHE A 372 9.90 -11.49 -16.62
N CYS A 373 10.35 -10.24 -16.77
CA CYS A 373 9.49 -9.12 -17.21
C CYS A 373 8.89 -9.38 -18.60
N GLU A 374 9.68 -9.92 -19.52
CA GLU A 374 9.21 -10.35 -20.83
C GLU A 374 8.24 -11.54 -20.74
N ARG A 375 8.51 -12.50 -19.83
CA ARG A 375 7.62 -13.62 -19.52
C ARG A 375 6.33 -13.15 -18.83
N PHE A 376 6.34 -12.13 -17.97
CA PHE A 376 5.16 -11.57 -17.31
C PHE A 376 4.26 -10.90 -18.34
N GLN A 377 4.81 -10.09 -19.26
CA GLN A 377 4.04 -9.56 -20.39
C GLN A 377 3.50 -10.66 -21.32
N LYS A 378 4.32 -11.68 -21.63
CA LYS A 378 3.86 -12.87 -22.36
C LYS A 378 2.81 -13.66 -21.57
N ARG A 379 2.84 -13.65 -20.23
CA ARG A 379 1.90 -14.32 -19.32
C ARG A 379 0.60 -13.54 -19.13
N ILE A 380 0.60 -12.22 -19.12
CA ILE A 380 -0.61 -11.39 -19.24
C ILE A 380 -1.31 -11.72 -20.55
N LYS A 381 -0.56 -11.72 -21.66
CA LYS A 381 -1.08 -12.14 -22.97
C LYS A 381 -1.58 -13.59 -22.95
N LYS A 382 -0.88 -14.50 -22.25
CA LYS A 382 -1.28 -15.91 -22.11
C LYS A 382 -2.48 -16.09 -21.17
N HIS A 383 -2.62 -15.29 -20.12
CA HIS A 383 -3.77 -15.26 -19.21
C HIS A 383 -5.00 -14.83 -20.00
N ILE A 384 -4.92 -13.68 -20.67
CA ILE A 384 -5.99 -13.18 -21.55
C ILE A 384 -6.34 -14.25 -22.58
N ARG A 385 -5.35 -14.89 -23.21
CA ARG A 385 -5.59 -15.94 -24.22
C ARG A 385 -6.14 -17.24 -23.64
N LYS A 386 -5.69 -17.69 -22.46
CA LYS A 386 -6.15 -18.92 -21.81
C LYS A 386 -7.56 -18.75 -21.25
N ASN A 387 -7.85 -17.61 -20.64
CA ASN A 387 -9.20 -17.23 -20.25
C ASN A 387 -10.12 -17.12 -21.47
N LEU A 388 -9.68 -16.47 -22.56
CA LEU A 388 -10.46 -16.45 -23.81
C LEU A 388 -10.72 -17.87 -24.38
N ILE A 389 -9.71 -18.74 -24.40
CA ILE A 389 -9.84 -20.12 -24.93
C ILE A 389 -10.75 -20.99 -24.05
N TYR A 390 -10.52 -21.02 -22.73
CA TYR A 390 -11.36 -21.78 -21.80
C TYR A 390 -12.83 -21.33 -21.88
N ARG A 391 -13.06 -20.03 -22.13
CA ARG A 391 -14.38 -19.44 -22.24
C ARG A 391 -15.04 -19.65 -23.60
N THR A 392 -14.26 -19.70 -24.68
CA THR A 392 -14.77 -20.13 -26.00
C THR A 392 -15.23 -21.59 -25.93
N ILE A 393 -14.48 -22.43 -25.22
CA ILE A 393 -14.86 -23.83 -24.96
C ILE A 393 -16.12 -23.91 -24.09
N SER A 394 -16.23 -23.08 -23.03
CA SER A 394 -17.45 -23.05 -22.18
C SER A 394 -18.69 -22.60 -22.98
N ILE A 395 -18.58 -21.52 -23.77
CA ILE A 395 -19.68 -21.04 -24.64
C ILE A 395 -20.05 -22.11 -25.68
N LEU A 396 -19.06 -22.78 -26.28
CA LEU A 396 -19.31 -23.89 -27.20
C LEU A 396 -20.05 -25.04 -26.50
N LEU A 397 -19.63 -25.44 -25.30
CA LEU A 397 -20.29 -26.49 -24.52
C LEU A 397 -21.74 -26.12 -24.17
N TYR A 398 -22.00 -24.87 -23.75
CA TYR A 398 -23.36 -24.39 -23.49
C TYR A 398 -24.21 -24.30 -24.77
N SER A 399 -23.61 -23.92 -25.91
CA SER A 399 -24.32 -23.92 -27.19
C SER A 399 -24.68 -25.34 -27.65
N VAL A 400 -23.78 -26.31 -27.44
CA VAL A 400 -24.05 -27.73 -27.71
C VAL A 400 -25.12 -28.25 -26.76
N LEU A 401 -25.06 -27.91 -25.47
CA LEU A 401 -26.10 -28.27 -24.50
C LEU A 401 -27.47 -27.72 -24.90
N TRP A 402 -27.54 -26.46 -25.34
CA TRP A 402 -28.78 -25.86 -25.81
C TRP A 402 -29.35 -26.62 -27.01
N VAL A 403 -28.52 -26.96 -27.99
CA VAL A 403 -28.95 -27.77 -29.15
C VAL A 403 -29.44 -29.16 -28.73
N VAL A 404 -28.76 -29.81 -27.78
CA VAL A 404 -29.17 -31.14 -27.27
C VAL A 404 -30.50 -31.06 -26.52
N VAL A 405 -30.70 -30.04 -25.69
CA VAL A 405 -31.95 -29.82 -24.95
C VAL A 405 -33.09 -29.51 -25.91
N SER A 406 -32.88 -28.62 -26.89
CA SER A 406 -33.86 -28.33 -27.95
C SER A 406 -34.23 -29.59 -28.73
N PHE A 407 -33.25 -30.39 -29.14
CA PHE A 407 -33.51 -31.63 -29.86
C PHE A 407 -34.25 -32.68 -29.02
N ALA A 408 -33.87 -32.84 -27.74
CA ALA A 408 -34.57 -33.73 -26.83
C ALA A 408 -36.03 -33.28 -26.62
N ILE A 409 -36.27 -31.97 -26.64
CA ILE A 409 -37.59 -31.41 -26.48
C ILE A 409 -38.42 -31.56 -27.75
N ASP A 410 -37.86 -31.30 -28.93
CA ASP A 410 -38.53 -31.60 -30.21
C ASP A 410 -38.94 -33.09 -30.27
N LEU A 411 -38.09 -34.00 -29.78
CA LEU A 411 -38.44 -35.42 -29.65
C LEU A 411 -39.59 -35.65 -28.68
N THR A 412 -39.61 -34.97 -27.54
CA THR A 412 -40.72 -35.08 -26.57
C THR A 412 -41.98 -34.41 -27.06
N GLU A 413 -41.92 -33.25 -27.72
CA GLU A 413 -43.06 -32.54 -28.29
C GLU A 413 -43.72 -33.41 -29.37
N ASN A 414 -42.95 -34.07 -30.23
CA ASN A 414 -43.48 -35.04 -31.19
C ASN A 414 -44.11 -36.28 -30.50
N PHE A 415 -43.55 -36.74 -29.37
CA PHE A 415 -44.12 -37.86 -28.62
C PHE A 415 -45.37 -37.48 -27.81
N ILE A 416 -45.44 -36.22 -27.40
CA ILE A 416 -46.50 -35.64 -26.59
C ILE A 416 -47.65 -35.19 -27.50
N SER A 417 -47.40 -34.59 -28.66
CA SER A 417 -48.44 -34.17 -29.62
C SER A 417 -49.34 -35.33 -30.01
N ASP A 418 -48.75 -36.50 -30.28
CA ASP A 418 -49.46 -37.76 -30.55
C ASP A 418 -50.46 -38.17 -29.45
N LYS A 419 -50.30 -37.67 -28.21
CA LYS A 419 -51.21 -37.94 -27.08
C LYS A 419 -52.03 -36.72 -26.63
N LEU A 420 -51.63 -35.51 -26.98
CA LEU A 420 -52.23 -34.25 -26.51
C LEU A 420 -53.16 -33.59 -27.55
N ASP A 421 -53.14 -34.05 -28.82
CA ASP A 421 -54.07 -33.61 -29.87
C ASP A 421 -55.55 -33.71 -29.43
N ILE A 422 -55.88 -34.72 -28.63
CA ILE A 422 -57.24 -34.94 -28.09
C ILE A 422 -57.65 -33.87 -27.06
N ILE A 423 -56.70 -33.29 -26.32
CA ILE A 423 -56.97 -32.29 -25.26
C ILE A 423 -56.90 -30.86 -25.81
N ILE A 424 -56.06 -30.63 -26.82
CA ILE A 424 -55.83 -29.31 -27.43
C ILE A 424 -57.01 -28.90 -28.34
N GLU A 425 -57.64 -29.84 -29.05
CA GLU A 425 -58.84 -29.59 -29.86
C GLU A 425 -60.03 -29.04 -29.05
N ILE A 426 -60.13 -29.38 -27.77
CA ILE A 426 -61.27 -29.04 -26.90
C ILE A 426 -61.14 -27.65 -26.25
N SER A 427 -59.91 -27.15 -26.07
CA SER A 427 -59.64 -26.05 -25.14
C SER A 427 -59.33 -24.70 -25.80
N GLY A 428 -58.84 -24.67 -27.05
CA GLY A 428 -58.50 -23.43 -27.75
C GLY A 428 -57.25 -22.68 -27.22
N TRP A 429 -56.50 -23.29 -26.29
CA TRP A 429 -55.29 -22.74 -25.68
C TRP A 429 -53.99 -23.10 -26.42
N ALA A 430 -54.07 -23.70 -27.61
CA ALA A 430 -52.92 -24.17 -28.39
C ALA A 430 -51.84 -23.09 -28.53
N TRP A 431 -52.24 -21.86 -28.88
CA TRP A 431 -51.33 -20.73 -29.04
C TRP A 431 -50.61 -20.34 -27.74
N ALA A 432 -51.24 -20.48 -26.57
CA ALA A 432 -50.63 -20.14 -25.30
C ALA A 432 -49.63 -21.22 -24.84
N ILE A 433 -49.91 -22.49 -25.16
CA ILE A 433 -49.01 -23.60 -24.84
C ILE A 433 -47.73 -23.49 -25.67
N GLU A 434 -47.85 -23.28 -26.99
CA GLU A 434 -46.70 -23.17 -27.90
C GLU A 434 -45.87 -21.90 -27.66
N PHE A 435 -46.51 -20.73 -27.52
CA PHE A 435 -45.77 -19.46 -27.50
C PHE A 435 -45.43 -18.94 -26.10
N ILE A 436 -46.04 -19.47 -25.03
CA ILE A 436 -45.84 -18.95 -23.67
C ILE A 436 -45.37 -20.04 -22.71
N ILE A 437 -46.08 -21.17 -22.64
CA ILE A 437 -45.81 -22.20 -21.62
C ILE A 437 -44.56 -23.03 -21.98
N SER A 438 -44.45 -23.50 -23.23
CA SER A 438 -43.27 -24.27 -23.69
C SER A 438 -41.97 -23.46 -23.53
N PRO A 439 -41.89 -22.17 -23.94
CA PRO A 439 -40.70 -21.33 -23.72
C PRO A 439 -40.35 -21.10 -22.24
N LEU A 440 -41.35 -20.99 -21.35
CA LEU A 440 -41.12 -20.82 -19.92
C LEU A 440 -40.60 -22.11 -19.27
N ILE A 441 -41.18 -23.25 -19.62
CA ILE A 441 -40.69 -24.57 -19.17
C ILE A 441 -39.27 -24.78 -19.68
N MET A 442 -38.99 -24.39 -20.92
CA MET A 442 -37.65 -24.39 -21.51
C MET A 442 -36.64 -23.58 -20.69
N LEU A 443 -36.98 -22.35 -20.31
CA LEU A 443 -36.10 -21.49 -19.55
C LEU A 443 -35.80 -22.09 -18.16
N VAL A 444 -36.79 -22.72 -17.53
CA VAL A 444 -36.64 -23.39 -16.22
C VAL A 444 -35.79 -24.66 -16.33
N ILE A 445 -36.08 -25.55 -17.30
CA ILE A 445 -35.33 -26.80 -17.50
C ILE A 445 -33.88 -26.48 -17.87
N PHE A 446 -33.66 -25.53 -18.77
CA PHE A 446 -32.33 -25.09 -19.15
C PHE A 446 -31.57 -24.55 -17.94
N GLY A 447 -32.20 -23.68 -17.12
CA GLY A 447 -31.59 -23.14 -15.91
C GLY A 447 -31.21 -24.21 -14.88
N LEU A 448 -32.06 -25.22 -14.68
CA LEU A 448 -31.79 -26.33 -13.75
C LEU A 448 -30.66 -27.24 -14.27
N ILE A 449 -30.70 -27.62 -15.55
CA ILE A 449 -29.66 -28.46 -16.16
C ILE A 449 -28.32 -27.72 -16.22
N SER A 450 -28.32 -26.42 -16.58
CA SER A 450 -27.12 -25.61 -16.63
C SER A 450 -26.50 -25.42 -15.25
N SER A 451 -27.32 -25.23 -14.21
CA SER A 451 -26.89 -25.13 -12.82
C SER A 451 -26.29 -26.46 -12.32
N TRP A 452 -26.94 -27.58 -12.60
CA TRP A 452 -26.45 -28.91 -12.24
C TRP A 452 -25.13 -29.28 -12.95
N ILE A 453 -25.00 -28.95 -14.24
CA ILE A 453 -23.75 -29.17 -15.00
C ILE A 453 -22.63 -28.26 -14.48
N SER A 454 -22.94 -27.00 -14.16
CA SER A 454 -21.99 -26.06 -13.55
C SER A 454 -21.40 -26.62 -12.25
N GLU A 455 -22.26 -27.11 -11.35
CA GLU A 455 -21.85 -27.68 -10.06
C GLU A 455 -21.01 -28.97 -10.22
N LYS A 456 -21.42 -29.89 -11.10
CA LYS A 456 -20.71 -31.16 -11.35
C LYS A 456 -19.39 -31.00 -12.11
N CYS A 457 -19.33 -30.08 -13.07
CA CYS A 457 -18.17 -29.93 -13.96
C CYS A 457 -17.22 -28.80 -13.52
N LYS A 458 -17.54 -28.04 -12.48
CA LYS A 458 -16.81 -26.83 -12.06
C LYS A 458 -16.63 -25.82 -13.20
N LEU A 459 -17.62 -25.74 -14.10
CA LEU A 459 -17.65 -24.72 -15.14
C LEU A 459 -18.20 -23.43 -14.53
N HIS A 460 -17.59 -22.28 -14.81
CA HIS A 460 -18.15 -20.99 -14.38
C HIS A 460 -19.50 -20.76 -15.05
N ASP A 461 -20.41 -20.08 -14.32
CA ASP A 461 -21.67 -19.59 -14.89
C ASP A 461 -21.36 -18.71 -16.13
N ILE A 462 -22.26 -18.68 -17.10
CA ILE A 462 -22.17 -17.83 -18.29
C ILE A 462 -22.07 -16.36 -17.87
N LEU A 463 -22.83 -15.94 -16.85
CA LEU A 463 -22.80 -14.57 -16.33
C LEU A 463 -21.45 -14.23 -15.69
N GLU A 464 -20.93 -15.11 -14.83
CA GLU A 464 -19.59 -14.98 -14.25
C GLU A 464 -18.52 -14.93 -15.34
N SER A 465 -18.62 -15.83 -16.32
CA SER A 465 -17.70 -15.89 -17.47
C SER A 465 -17.68 -14.59 -18.27
N VAL A 466 -18.83 -13.95 -18.50
CA VAL A 466 -18.93 -12.67 -19.21
C VAL A 466 -18.34 -11.52 -18.38
N VAL A 467 -18.64 -11.48 -17.08
CA VAL A 467 -18.08 -10.48 -16.16
C VAL A 467 -16.56 -10.59 -16.13
N GLU A 468 -16.01 -11.80 -15.99
CA GLU A 468 -14.57 -11.99 -15.97
C GLU A 468 -13.88 -11.69 -17.30
N VAL A 469 -14.56 -11.83 -18.46
CA VAL A 469 -14.01 -11.39 -19.77
C VAL A 469 -13.92 -9.89 -19.82
N ARG A 470 -15.01 -9.22 -19.41
CA ARG A 470 -15.05 -7.76 -19.35
C ARG A 470 -13.94 -7.24 -18.43
N THR A 471 -13.77 -7.85 -17.26
CA THR A 471 -12.71 -7.50 -16.30
C THR A 471 -11.32 -7.74 -16.90
N ALA A 472 -11.04 -8.91 -17.48
CA ALA A 472 -9.74 -9.20 -18.07
C ALA A 472 -9.37 -8.25 -19.24
N ILE A 473 -10.35 -7.87 -20.07
CA ILE A 473 -10.15 -6.88 -21.14
C ILE A 473 -9.89 -5.49 -20.54
N SER A 474 -10.64 -5.11 -19.51
CA SER A 474 -10.46 -3.85 -18.79
C SER A 474 -9.05 -3.77 -18.20
N ASP A 475 -8.63 -4.81 -17.49
CA ASP A 475 -7.32 -4.91 -16.84
C ASP A 475 -6.18 -4.84 -17.86
N ALA A 476 -6.32 -5.51 -19.01
CA ALA A 476 -5.35 -5.45 -20.09
C ALA A 476 -5.23 -4.05 -20.73
N ARG A 477 -6.36 -3.34 -20.88
CA ARG A 477 -6.38 -1.95 -21.35
C ARG A 477 -5.76 -1.03 -20.31
N TYR A 478 -6.08 -1.22 -19.04
CA TYR A 478 -5.52 -0.46 -17.93
C TYR A 478 -4.01 -0.61 -17.88
N TYR A 479 -3.49 -1.84 -17.88
CA TYR A 479 -2.05 -2.12 -17.90
C TYR A 479 -1.35 -1.43 -19.07
N LYS A 480 -1.86 -1.56 -20.30
CA LYS A 480 -1.25 -0.92 -21.47
C LYS A 480 -1.24 0.61 -21.36
N LYS A 481 -2.35 1.20 -20.92
CA LYS A 481 -2.48 2.64 -20.74
C LYS A 481 -1.53 3.15 -19.66
N TYR A 482 -1.48 2.45 -18.53
CA TYR A 482 -0.67 2.83 -17.38
C TYR A 482 0.82 2.68 -17.66
N LYS A 483 1.24 1.56 -18.24
CA LYS A 483 2.64 1.33 -18.62
C LYS A 483 3.15 2.40 -19.59
N LYS A 484 2.37 2.72 -20.63
CA LYS A 484 2.73 3.79 -21.57
C LYS A 484 2.88 5.14 -20.85
N ARG A 485 1.96 5.47 -19.93
CA ARG A 485 2.04 6.71 -19.16
C ARG A 485 3.29 6.73 -18.26
N SER A 486 3.59 5.63 -17.57
CA SER A 486 4.77 5.53 -16.70
C SER A 486 6.07 5.69 -17.51
N GLU A 487 6.17 5.05 -18.68
CA GLU A 487 7.30 5.22 -19.61
C GLU A 487 7.42 6.66 -20.15
N ASP A 488 6.28 7.30 -20.49
CA ASP A 488 6.25 8.70 -20.94
C ASP A 488 6.64 9.67 -19.82
N SER A 489 6.26 9.39 -18.56
CA SER A 489 6.66 10.17 -17.38
C SER A 489 8.16 10.03 -17.09
N GLN A 490 8.73 8.84 -17.25
CA GLN A 490 10.16 8.60 -17.06
C GLN A 490 11.02 9.32 -18.10
N LYS A 491 10.52 9.51 -19.34
CA LYS A 491 11.23 10.24 -20.40
C LYS A 491 11.17 11.77 -20.29
N ARG A 492 10.29 12.30 -19.43
CA ARG A 492 10.11 13.75 -19.23
C ARG A 492 10.90 14.29 -18.04
N LYS A 493 11.41 13.40 -17.18
CA LYS A 493 12.42 13.69 -16.17
C LYS A 493 13.79 13.52 -16.81
#